data_AF-A0A1V9FTW1-F1
#
_entry.id   AF-A0A1V9FTW1-F1
#
_cell.length_a   1.000
_cell.length_b   1.000
_cell.length_c   1.000
_cell.angle_alpha   90.00
_cell.angle_beta   90.00
_cell.angle_gamma   90.00
#
_symmetry.space_group_name_H-M   'P 1'
#
loop_
_entity.id
_entity.type
_entity.pdbx_description
1 polymer ?
#
loop_
_entity_poly.entity_id
_entity_poly.type
_entity_poly.pdbx_seq_one_letter_code
_entity_poly.pdbx_strand_id
1 'polypeptide(L)'
;MTREAQLKTLSLPNTGMAVITDIGEWNDIHPLNKEDVGKRPALWAQKQAYGDKKVVYSGPLYQSMTKQGNRIVLQFTSTGSGLMAKGNGELKYFAIAGTDKKFVWAKAAIEGEPCSGVE
;
A
#
# COMPACT_ATOMS: atom_id res chain seq x y z
N MET A 1 9.02 -11.18 -5.90
CA MET A 1 10.36 -10.54 -5.94
C MET A 1 10.34 -9.16 -6.60
N THR A 2 9.56 -8.90 -7.66
CA THR A 2 9.55 -7.60 -8.36
C THR A 2 8.97 -6.42 -7.56
N ARG A 3 7.83 -6.61 -6.87
CA ARG A 3 7.14 -5.50 -6.14
C ARG A 3 7.92 -4.99 -4.92
N GLU A 4 8.48 -5.92 -4.14
CA GLU A 4 9.39 -5.61 -3.03
C GLU A 4 10.61 -4.81 -3.51
N ALA A 5 11.19 -5.22 -4.65
CA ALA A 5 12.32 -4.51 -5.24
C ALA A 5 11.95 -3.09 -5.66
N GLN A 6 10.78 -2.89 -6.29
CA GLN A 6 10.23 -1.56 -6.62
C GLN A 6 10.02 -0.70 -5.36
N LEU A 7 9.50 -1.27 -4.26
CA LEU A 7 9.36 -0.53 -3.01
C LEU A 7 10.73 -0.08 -2.46
N LYS A 8 11.74 -0.94 -2.53
CA LYS A 8 13.10 -0.64 -2.03
C LYS A 8 13.80 0.48 -2.79
N THR A 9 13.40 0.78 -4.04
CA THR A 9 13.97 1.91 -4.78
C THR A 9 13.56 3.26 -4.21
N LEU A 10 12.54 3.34 -3.35
CA LEU A 10 12.19 4.58 -2.63
C LEU A 10 13.31 5.08 -1.70
N SER A 11 14.35 4.28 -1.45
CA SER A 11 15.55 4.73 -0.74
C SER A 11 16.44 5.67 -1.56
N LEU A 12 16.24 5.73 -2.88
CA LEU A 12 16.97 6.63 -3.77
C LEU A 12 16.38 8.04 -3.73
N PRO A 13 17.20 9.09 -3.89
CA PRO A 13 16.71 10.47 -3.91
C PRO A 13 15.75 10.70 -5.07
N ASN A 14 14.78 11.60 -4.88
CA ASN A 14 13.83 12.03 -5.91
C ASN A 14 13.06 10.88 -6.60
N THR A 15 12.80 9.79 -5.86
CA THR A 15 12.14 8.59 -6.38
C THR A 15 10.74 8.45 -5.79
N GLY A 16 9.77 8.10 -6.62
CA GLY A 16 8.39 7.84 -6.22
C GLY A 16 7.90 6.50 -6.77
N MET A 17 6.84 5.96 -6.17
CA MET A 17 6.24 4.68 -6.59
C MET A 17 4.73 4.82 -6.72
N ALA A 18 4.21 4.60 -7.93
CA ALA A 18 2.78 4.46 -8.17
C ALA A 18 2.39 2.98 -8.05
N VAL A 19 1.57 2.64 -7.05
CA VAL A 19 0.88 1.35 -7.02
C VAL A 19 -0.21 1.40 -8.09
N ILE A 20 -0.32 0.39 -8.95
CA ILE A 20 -1.35 0.34 -10.02
C ILE A 20 -2.04 -1.04 -10.10
N THR A 21 -1.83 -1.89 -9.09
CA THR A 21 -2.34 -3.27 -9.09
C THR A 21 -3.85 -3.37 -8.91
N ASP A 22 -4.49 -2.26 -8.54
CA ASP A 22 -5.92 -2.16 -8.24
C ASP A 22 -6.75 -1.48 -9.35
N ILE A 23 -6.08 -0.97 -10.40
CA ILE A 23 -6.70 -0.15 -11.47
C ILE A 23 -6.64 -0.82 -12.86
N GLY A 24 -6.42 -2.14 -12.90
CA GLY A 24 -6.42 -2.94 -14.11
C GLY A 24 -7.56 -3.95 -14.16
N GLU A 25 -7.84 -4.45 -15.35
CA GLU A 25 -8.89 -5.41 -15.64
C GLU A 25 -8.38 -6.85 -15.46
N TRP A 26 -9.27 -7.76 -15.07
CA TRP A 26 -8.88 -9.15 -14.81
C TRP A 26 -8.39 -9.89 -16.07
N ASN A 27 -8.78 -9.42 -17.26
CA ASN A 27 -8.54 -10.04 -18.56
C ASN A 27 -7.64 -9.21 -19.49
N ASP A 28 -7.12 -8.05 -19.07
CA ASP A 28 -6.22 -7.23 -19.86
C ASP A 28 -5.03 -6.78 -19.02
N ILE A 29 -3.84 -6.87 -19.60
CA ILE A 29 -2.62 -6.35 -18.98
C ILE A 29 -2.50 -4.82 -19.12
N HIS A 30 -3.31 -4.20 -19.97
CA HIS A 30 -3.36 -2.77 -20.19
C HIS A 30 -4.55 -2.15 -19.45
N PRO A 31 -4.32 -1.35 -18.40
CA PRO A 31 -5.43 -0.72 -17.67
C PRO A 31 -6.21 0.23 -18.56
N LEU A 32 -7.55 0.17 -18.58
CA LEU A 32 -8.38 1.17 -19.28
C LEU A 32 -8.38 2.50 -18.53
N ASN A 33 -8.30 2.46 -17.20
CA ASN A 33 -8.19 3.66 -16.36
C ASN A 33 -6.78 4.27 -16.42
N LYS A 34 -6.43 4.84 -17.59
CA LYS A 34 -5.16 5.53 -17.80
C LYS A 34 -5.03 6.82 -16.99
N GLU A 35 -6.15 7.45 -16.66
CA GLU A 35 -6.18 8.69 -15.89
C GLU A 35 -5.60 8.46 -14.48
N ASP A 36 -6.09 7.47 -13.74
CA ASP A 36 -5.55 7.19 -12.41
C ASP A 36 -4.12 6.64 -12.45
N VAL A 37 -3.76 5.90 -13.51
CA VAL A 37 -2.36 5.49 -13.75
C VAL A 37 -1.46 6.72 -13.86
N GLY A 38 -1.87 7.75 -14.59
CA GLY A 38 -1.09 8.99 -14.76
C GLY A 38 -1.13 9.92 -13.55
N LYS A 39 -2.26 9.97 -12.83
CA LYS A 39 -2.45 10.83 -11.66
C LYS A 39 -1.54 10.43 -10.50
N ARG A 40 -1.38 9.12 -10.23
CA ARG A 40 -0.56 8.62 -9.11
C ARG A 40 0.91 9.09 -9.15
N PRO A 41 1.67 8.98 -10.26
CA PRO A 41 3.01 9.55 -10.34
C PRO A 41 3.01 11.09 -10.36
N ALA A 42 1.98 11.74 -10.91
CA ALA A 42 1.88 13.20 -10.87
C ALA A 42 1.79 13.74 -9.43
N LEU A 43 1.09 13.05 -8.52
CA LEU A 43 1.04 13.43 -7.11
C LEU A 43 2.42 13.35 -6.42
N TRP A 44 3.23 12.35 -6.77
CA TRP A 44 4.63 12.28 -6.30
C TRP A 44 5.45 13.47 -6.79
N ALA A 45 5.26 13.90 -8.04
CA ALA A 45 5.92 15.08 -8.58
C ALA A 45 5.47 16.36 -7.85
N GLN A 46 4.16 16.52 -7.59
CA GLN A 46 3.64 17.66 -6.80
C GLN A 46 4.31 17.75 -5.43
N LYS A 47 4.48 16.61 -4.75
CA LYS A 47 5.15 16.55 -3.46
C LYS A 47 6.64 16.88 -3.53
N GLN A 48 7.36 16.18 -4.41
CA GLN A 48 8.84 16.16 -4.40
C GLN A 48 9.43 17.31 -5.22
N ALA A 49 8.94 17.52 -6.45
CA ALA A 49 9.49 18.50 -7.38
C ALA A 49 8.89 19.89 -7.16
N TYR A 50 7.59 19.97 -6.89
CA TYR A 50 6.89 21.26 -6.71
C TYR A 50 6.73 21.68 -5.24
N GLY A 51 7.14 20.83 -4.29
CA GLY A 51 7.19 21.17 -2.87
C GLY A 51 5.82 21.32 -2.20
N ASP A 52 4.75 20.75 -2.76
CA ASP A 52 3.44 20.80 -2.14
C ASP A 52 3.45 20.01 -0.81
N LYS A 53 3.24 20.73 0.29
CA LYS A 53 3.26 20.14 1.63
C LYS A 53 1.95 19.46 2.02
N LYS A 54 0.83 19.79 1.36
CA LYS A 54 -0.52 19.36 1.71
C LYS A 54 -1.03 18.19 0.88
N VAL A 55 -0.46 17.96 -0.30
CA VAL A 55 -0.86 16.85 -1.17
C VAL A 55 -0.64 15.48 -0.51
N VAL A 56 -1.66 14.62 -0.59
CA VAL A 56 -1.53 13.19 -0.30
C VAL A 56 -1.00 12.52 -1.57
N TYR A 57 0.26 12.10 -1.53
CA TYR A 57 1.01 11.72 -2.74
C TYR A 57 1.27 10.22 -2.88
N SER A 58 1.11 9.47 -1.80
CA SER A 58 1.33 8.03 -1.73
C SER A 58 0.20 7.39 -0.94
N GLY A 59 -0.07 6.12 -1.23
CA GLY A 59 -0.82 5.26 -0.32
C GLY A 59 0.07 4.70 0.81
N PRO A 60 -0.50 3.80 1.63
CA PRO A 60 0.19 3.21 2.78
C PRO A 60 1.53 2.56 2.40
N LEU A 61 2.60 2.94 3.08
CA LEU A 61 3.92 2.34 2.92
C LEU A 61 4.28 1.55 4.17
N TYR A 62 4.72 0.31 4.00
CA TYR A 62 5.16 -0.52 5.12
C TYR A 62 6.30 0.18 5.88
N GLN A 63 6.15 0.28 7.20
CA GLN A 63 7.13 0.92 8.08
C GLN A 63 7.83 -0.11 8.95
N SER A 64 7.07 -0.95 9.66
CA SER A 64 7.65 -1.91 10.60
C SER A 64 6.70 -3.06 10.93
N MET A 65 7.26 -4.09 11.57
CA MET A 65 6.56 -5.26 12.07
C MET A 65 7.03 -5.53 13.51
N THR A 66 6.07 -5.72 14.42
CA THR A 66 6.33 -6.12 15.81
C THR A 66 5.54 -7.36 16.16
N LYS A 67 6.17 -8.35 16.79
CA LYS A 67 5.49 -9.52 17.36
C LYS A 67 4.98 -9.15 18.76
N GLN A 68 3.69 -9.35 19.01
CA GLN A 68 3.05 -9.12 20.31
C GLN A 68 2.25 -10.35 20.69
N GLY A 69 2.78 -11.18 21.59
CA GLY A 69 2.13 -12.44 21.97
C GLY A 69 1.84 -13.33 20.76
N ASN A 70 0.56 -13.57 20.49
CA ASN A 70 0.07 -14.41 19.39
C ASN A 70 -0.27 -13.62 18.11
N ARG A 71 0.04 -12.32 18.02
CA ARG A 71 -0.22 -11.49 16.85
C ARG A 71 1.03 -10.80 16.32
N ILE A 72 0.98 -10.43 15.05
CA ILE A 72 1.97 -9.59 14.37
C ILE A 72 1.29 -8.26 14.05
N VAL A 73 1.86 -7.16 14.54
CA VAL A 73 1.37 -5.80 14.26
C VAL A 73 2.23 -5.19 13.17
N LEU A 74 1.59 -4.78 12.08
CA LEU A 74 2.23 -4.07 10.96
C LEU A 74 1.90 -2.58 11.07
N GLN A 75 2.92 -1.74 10.94
CA GLN A 75 2.74 -0.29 10.90
C GLN A 75 2.98 0.24 9.50
N PHE A 76 2.19 1.23 9.11
CA PHE A 76 2.26 1.88 7.82
C PHE A 76 2.37 3.39 7.99
N THR A 77 3.18 4.03 7.14
CA THR A 77 3.19 5.48 6.95
C THR A 77 2.36 5.85 5.72
N SER A 78 2.22 7.16 5.43
CA SER A 78 1.52 7.65 4.23
C SER A 78 0.08 7.14 4.11
N THR A 79 -0.61 7.00 5.23
CA THR A 79 -1.97 6.46 5.31
C THR A 79 -3.05 7.49 4.97
N GLY A 80 -2.71 8.76 4.80
CA GLY A 80 -3.69 9.82 4.54
C GLY A 80 -4.70 9.90 5.70
N SER A 81 -5.97 9.65 5.39
CA SER A 81 -7.08 9.60 6.35
C SER A 81 -7.20 8.28 7.11
N GLY A 82 -6.38 7.26 6.81
CA GLY A 82 -6.39 5.97 7.50
C GLY A 82 -6.31 4.77 6.55
N LEU A 83 -6.33 3.57 7.12
CA LEU A 83 -6.40 2.33 6.34
C LEU A 83 -7.86 1.98 6.05
N MET A 84 -8.10 1.38 4.89
CA MET A 84 -9.42 0.92 4.47
C MET A 84 -9.30 -0.44 3.77
N ALA A 85 -10.19 -1.36 4.13
CA ALA A 85 -10.37 -2.62 3.43
C ALA A 85 -11.44 -2.43 2.33
N LYS A 86 -11.08 -2.64 1.07
CA LYS A 86 -12.01 -2.50 -0.06
C LYS A 86 -13.00 -3.68 -0.10
N GLY A 87 -14.26 -3.40 -0.43
CA GLY A 87 -15.32 -4.41 -0.54
C GLY A 87 -16.01 -4.68 0.80
N ASN A 88 -16.16 -5.94 1.19
CA ASN A 88 -16.89 -6.35 2.39
C ASN A 88 -16.12 -6.13 3.73
N GLY A 89 -15.04 -5.35 3.71
CA GLY A 89 -14.19 -5.11 4.87
C GLY A 89 -13.24 -6.27 5.23
N GLU A 90 -13.29 -7.41 4.53
CA GLU A 90 -12.42 -8.55 4.82
C GLU A 90 -11.01 -8.35 4.26
N LEU A 91 -9.99 -8.45 5.12
CA LEU A 91 -8.59 -8.44 4.72
C LEU A 91 -8.15 -9.83 4.26
N LYS A 92 -7.79 -9.93 2.97
CA LYS A 92 -7.37 -11.18 2.30
C LYS A 92 -5.88 -11.16 1.99
N TYR A 93 -5.36 -12.35 1.66
CA TYR A 93 -3.99 -12.55 1.15
C TYR A 93 -2.85 -12.33 2.17
N PHE A 94 -3.13 -12.52 3.46
CA PHE A 94 -2.11 -12.53 4.51
C PHE A 94 -1.63 -13.95 4.79
N ALA A 95 -0.38 -14.24 4.44
CA ALA A 95 0.29 -15.50 4.78
C ALA A 95 1.53 -15.21 5.63
N ILE A 96 1.75 -16.04 6.64
CA ILE A 96 2.92 -15.96 7.53
C ILE A 96 3.68 -17.28 7.50
N ALA A 97 5.00 -17.22 7.65
CA ALA A 97 5.85 -18.40 7.76
C ALA A 97 6.93 -18.17 8.81
N GLY A 98 7.36 -19.26 9.45
CA GLY A 98 8.54 -19.28 10.29
C GLY A 98 9.83 -19.39 9.47
N THR A 99 10.93 -19.69 10.15
CA THR A 99 12.22 -19.99 9.52
C THR A 99 12.16 -21.24 8.63
N ASP A 100 11.19 -22.12 8.88
CA ASP A 100 10.91 -23.33 8.09
C ASP A 100 10.27 -23.05 6.72
N LYS A 101 9.88 -21.78 6.46
CA LYS A 101 9.19 -21.34 5.22
C LYS A 101 7.87 -22.07 4.96
N LYS A 102 7.26 -22.66 5.98
CA LYS A 102 5.91 -23.24 5.86
C LYS A 102 4.89 -22.13 6.05
N PHE A 103 4.23 -21.75 4.96
CA PHE A 103 3.24 -20.69 4.97
C PHE A 103 1.89 -21.18 5.49
N VAL A 104 1.29 -20.37 6.37
CA VAL A 104 -0.08 -20.54 6.84
C VAL A 104 -0.86 -19.24 6.62
N TRP A 105 -2.14 -19.36 6.31
CA TRP A 105 -3.03 -18.20 6.17
C TRP A 105 -3.30 -17.58 7.54
N ALA A 106 -3.18 -16.25 7.62
CA ALA A 106 -3.46 -15.49 8.83
C ALA A 106 -4.76 -14.69 8.66
N LYS A 107 -5.50 -14.55 9.76
CA LYS A 107 -6.58 -13.56 9.85
C LYS A 107 -5.96 -12.20 10.15
N ALA A 108 -6.42 -11.16 9.45
CA ALA A 108 -5.95 -9.79 9.63
C ALA A 108 -7.12 -8.86 9.94
N ALA A 109 -6.83 -7.80 10.69
CA ALA A 109 -7.76 -6.72 11.00
C ALA A 109 -6.99 -5.39 10.94
N ILE A 110 -7.71 -4.30 10.71
CA ILE A 110 -7.18 -2.94 10.84
C ILE A 110 -7.35 -2.52 12.31
N GLU A 111 -6.27 -2.12 12.97
CA GLU A 111 -6.29 -1.53 14.31
C GLU A 111 -5.94 -0.03 14.20
N GLY A 112 -6.65 0.82 14.95
CA GLY A 112 -6.55 2.30 14.89
C GLY A 112 -7.74 2.95 14.21
N GLU A 113 -7.67 4.27 13.97
CA GLU A 113 -8.73 5.03 13.30
C GLU A 113 -8.85 4.58 11.82
N PRO A 114 -9.95 3.92 11.43
CA PRO A 114 -10.19 3.60 10.03
C PRO A 114 -10.45 4.88 9.24
N CYS A 115 -10.22 4.84 7.92
CA CYS A 115 -10.55 5.97 7.07
C CYS A 115 -12.04 6.36 7.24
N SER A 116 -12.30 7.59 7.68
CA SER A 116 -13.64 8.17 7.77
C SER A 116 -14.10 8.68 6.39
N GLY A 117 -14.43 7.75 5.50
CA GLY A 117 -14.88 8.05 4.15
C GLY A 117 -15.69 6.91 3.58
N VAL A 118 -16.92 7.25 3.18
CA VAL A 118 -18.01 6.40 2.68
C VAL A 118 -17.63 5.76 1.33
N GLU A 119 -18.25 4.61 1.05
CA GLU A 119 -18.22 3.87 -0.23
C GLU A 119 -18.22 4.73 -1.50
#